data_AF-A0A959PAN2-F1
#
_entry.id   AF-A0A959PAN2-F1
#
_cell.length_a   1.000
_cell.length_b   1.000
_cell.length_c   1.000
_cell.angle_alpha   90.00
_cell.angle_beta   90.00
_cell.angle_gamma   90.00
#
_symmetry.space_group_name_H-M   'P 1'
#
loop_
_entity.id
_entity.type
_entity.pdbx_description
1 polymer ?
#
loop_
_entity_poly.entity_id
_entity_poly.type
_entity_poly.pdbx_seq_one_letter_code
_entity_poly.pdbx_strand_id
1 'polypeptide(L)' 'MIIVAGGSGTRMGADLPKQFIELNGKPILMHTLEAMHHFDAEMQLILVLPENQMDFWENLCGKYNWAVPHMLANGA' A
#
# COMPACT_ATOMS: atom_id res chain seq x y z
N MET A 1 0.00 -1.46 13.98
CA MET A 1 -1.28 -1.32 13.28
C MET A 1 -1.33 -2.21 12.05
N ILE A 2 -2.51 -2.78 11.73
CA ILE A 2 -2.73 -3.59 10.53
C ILE A 2 -3.53 -2.75 9.52
N ILE A 3 -3.05 -2.68 8.29
CA ILE A 3 -3.72 -2.04 7.16
C ILE A 3 -4.04 -3.14 6.14
N VAL A 4 -5.33 -3.38 5.89
CA VAL A 4 -5.77 -4.37 4.90
C VAL A 4 -6.10 -3.67 3.59
N ALA A 5 -5.33 -3.96 2.54
CA ALA A 5 -5.44 -3.32 1.24
C ALA A 5 -5.65 -4.32 0.09
N GLY A 6 -6.44 -5.38 0.34
CA GLY A 6 -6.75 -6.42 -0.66
C GLY A 6 -8.07 -6.26 -1.41
N GLY A 7 -8.68 -5.07 -1.39
CA GLY A 7 -9.85 -4.82 -2.20
C GLY A 7 -9.51 -4.89 -3.70
N SER A 8 -10.20 -5.75 -4.45
CA SER A 8 -9.98 -5.92 -5.89
C SER A 8 -10.56 -4.77 -6.75
N GLY A 9 -11.25 -3.80 -6.14
CA GLY A 9 -11.75 -2.62 -6.87
C GLY A 9 -12.79 -2.90 -7.97
N THR A 10 -13.27 -4.15 -8.11
CA THR A 10 -14.10 -4.65 -9.24
C THR A 10 -15.38 -3.86 -9.51
N ARG A 11 -15.89 -3.09 -8.55
CA ARG A 11 -17.04 -2.18 -8.76
C ARG A 11 -16.69 -0.85 -9.45
N MET A 12 -15.42 -0.61 -9.79
CA MET A 12 -14.97 0.66 -10.38
C MET A 12 -14.44 0.55 -11.81
N GLY A 13 -14.42 -0.65 -12.41
CA GLY A 13 -14.04 -0.84 -13.82
C GLY A 13 -12.63 -0.37 -14.17
N ALA A 14 -11.74 -0.22 -13.18
CA ALA A 14 -10.36 0.18 -13.38
C ALA A 14 -9.47 -1.07 -13.40
N ASP A 15 -8.58 -1.17 -14.38
CA ASP A 15 -7.60 -2.27 -14.52
C ASP A 15 -6.61 -2.31 -13.33
N LEU A 16 -6.45 -1.19 -12.63
CA LEU A 16 -5.58 -1.07 -11.46
C LEU A 16 -6.41 -0.98 -10.15
N PRO A 17 -6.11 -1.80 -9.13
CA PRO A 17 -6.75 -1.71 -7.81
C PRO A 17 -6.63 -0.30 -7.21
N LYS A 18 -7.71 0.18 -6.58
CA LYS A 18 -7.84 1.60 -6.18
C LYS A 18 -6.74 2.09 -5.25
N GLN A 19 -6.25 1.23 -4.37
CA GLN A 19 -5.17 1.52 -3.42
C GLN A 19 -3.88 1.97 -4.12
N PHE A 20 -3.70 1.62 -5.39
CA PHE A 20 -2.53 1.98 -6.18
C PHE A 20 -2.73 3.16 -7.12
N ILE A 21 -3.95 3.71 -7.19
CA ILE A 21 -4.21 4.92 -7.98
C ILE A 21 -3.33 6.05 -7.43
N GLU A 22 -2.65 6.76 -8.34
CA GLU A 22 -1.86 7.92 -7.98
C GLU A 22 -2.78 9.09 -7.61
N LEU A 23 -2.53 9.68 -6.45
CA LEU A 23 -3.11 10.93 -5.99
C LEU A 23 -1.97 11.91 -5.74
N ASN A 24 -1.98 13.06 -6.42
CA ASN A 24 -0.91 14.04 -6.34
C ASN A 24 0.50 13.43 -6.59
N GLY A 25 0.60 12.56 -7.60
CA GLY A 25 1.87 11.95 -8.02
C GLY A 25 2.39 10.83 -7.13
N LYS A 26 1.62 10.35 -6.14
CA LYS A 26 1.98 9.21 -5.27
C LYS A 26 0.76 8.30 -5.03
N PRO A 27 0.93 6.96 -5.00
CA PRO A 27 -0.16 6.04 -4.71
C PRO A 27 -0.90 6.34 -3.41
N ILE A 28 -2.23 6.19 -3.40
CA ILE A 28 -3.07 6.38 -2.20
C ILE A 28 -2.58 5.55 -1.00
N LEU A 29 -2.12 4.32 -1.24
CA LEU A 29 -1.62 3.45 -0.18
C LEU A 29 -0.36 4.00 0.50
N MET A 30 0.53 4.65 -0.27
CA MET A 30 1.72 5.30 0.29
C MET A 30 1.35 6.51 1.15
N HIS A 31 0.41 7.34 0.72
CA HIS A 31 -0.10 8.44 1.56
C HIS A 31 -0.66 7.94 2.89
N THR A 32 -1.39 6.81 2.86
CA THR A 32 -1.94 6.20 4.06
C THR A 32 -0.84 5.74 5.01
N LEU A 33 0.17 5.03 4.52
CA LEU A 33 1.28 4.55 5.34
C LEU A 33 2.11 5.69 5.93
N GLU A 34 2.35 6.75 5.16
CA GLU A 34 3.04 7.96 5.62
C GLU A 34 2.29 8.64 6.77
N ALA A 35 0.97 8.83 6.61
CA ALA A 35 0.16 9.44 7.66
C ALA A 35 0.21 8.65 8.97
N MET A 36 0.24 7.32 8.86
CA MET A 36 0.23 6.42 10.01
C MET A 36 1.60 6.32 10.68
N HIS A 37 2.67 6.30 9.90
CA HIS A 37 4.03 6.39 10.42
C HIS A 37 4.31 7.76 11.06
N HIS A 38 3.76 8.84 10.52
CA HIS A 38 3.88 10.17 11.10
C HIS A 38 3.12 10.31 12.42
N PHE A 39 1.98 9.62 12.55
CA PHE A 39 1.23 9.59 13.80
C PHE A 39 2.02 8.91 14.93
N ASP A 40 2.68 7.79 14.63
CA ASP A 40 3.54 7.07 15.57
C ASP A 40 4.65 6.33 14.81
N ALA A 41 5.87 6.86 14.91
CA ALA A 41 7.03 6.34 14.20
C ALA A 41 7.59 5.04 14.81
N GLU A 42 7.29 4.75 16.08
CA GLU A 42 7.69 3.52 16.76
C GLU A 42 6.70 2.37 16.53
N MET A 43 5.50 2.70 16.03
CA MET A 43 4.47 1.72 15.73
C MET A 43 4.87 0.81 14.56
N GLN A 44 4.82 -0.50 14.78
CA GLN A 44 4.96 -1.47 13.70
C GLN A 44 3.76 -1.40 12.74
N LEU A 45 4.03 -1.19 11.46
CA LEU A 45 3.06 -1.22 10.37
C LEU A 45 3.06 -2.59 9.70
N ILE A 46 1.88 -3.21 9.61
CA ILE A 46 1.66 -4.45 8.85
C ILE A 46 0.70 -4.14 7.72
N LEU A 47 1.18 -4.25 6.49
CA LEU A 47 0.39 -4.08 5.28
C LEU A 47 0.01 -5.46 4.72
N VAL A 48 -1.31 -5.72 4.67
CA VAL A 48 -1.85 -6.96 4.11
C VAL A 48 -2.27 -6.73 2.66
N LEU A 49 -1.65 -7.46 1.74
CA LEU A 49 -1.95 -7.43 0.30
C LEU A 49 -2.21 -8.85 -0.23
N PRO A 50 -3.02 -9.00 -1.28
CA PRO A 50 -3.12 -10.24 -2.04
C PRO A 50 -1.77 -10.57 -2.68
N GLU A 51 -1.44 -11.85 -2.78
CA GLU A 51 -0.15 -12.32 -3.29
C GLU A 51 0.17 -11.73 -4.68
N ASN A 52 -0.83 -11.69 -5.56
CA ASN A 52 -0.70 -11.14 -6.92
C ASN A 52 -0.50 -9.62 -7.00
N GLN A 53 -0.52 -8.91 -5.87
CA GLN A 53 -0.28 -7.47 -5.78
C GLN A 53 1.01 -7.13 -5.03
N MET A 54 1.67 -8.11 -4.40
CA MET A 54 2.88 -7.87 -3.61
C MET A 54 4.04 -7.41 -4.49
N ASP A 55 4.31 -8.10 -5.60
CA ASP A 55 5.34 -7.69 -6.57
C ASP A 55 5.09 -6.29 -7.12
N PHE A 56 3.82 -5.97 -7.40
CA PHE A 56 3.44 -4.66 -7.90
C PHE A 56 3.73 -3.57 -6.85
N TRP A 57 3.44 -3.82 -5.58
CA TRP A 57 3.78 -2.92 -4.49
C TRP A 57 5.29 -2.74 -4.31
N GLU A 58 6.09 -3.80 -4.41
CA GLU A 58 7.55 -3.71 -4.34
C GLU A 58 8.12 -2.84 -5.48
N ASN A 59 7.59 -3.01 -6.70
CA ASN A 59 7.96 -2.17 -7.84
C ASN A 59 7.61 -0.69 -7.61
N LEU A 60 6.44 -0.41 -7.02
CA LEU A 60 6.09 0.96 -6.62
C LEU A 60 7.06 1.48 -5.56
N CYS A 61 7.42 0.67 -4.56
CA CYS A 61 8.39 1.08 -3.54
C CYS A 61 9.72 1.49 -4.17
N GLY A 62 10.21 0.74 -5.16
CA GLY A 62 11.38 1.11 -5.96
C GLY A 62 11.18 2.40 -6.76
N LYS A 63 10.08 2.51 -7.51
CA LYS A 63 9.75 3.69 -8.35
C LYS A 63 9.70 4.99 -7.54
N TYR A 64 9.16 4.93 -6.32
CA TYR A 64 8.97 6.11 -5.45
C TYR A 64 10.07 6.28 -4.39
N ASN A 65 11.12 5.46 -4.44
CA ASN A 65 12.21 5.48 -3.46
C ASN A 65 11.69 5.43 -2.01
N TRP A 66 10.72 4.53 -1.80
CA TRP A 66 9.92 4.40 -0.59
C TRP A 66 10.77 4.00 0.63
N ALA A 67 10.56 4.69 1.74
CA ALA A 67 11.41 4.56 2.93
C ALA A 67 10.65 4.27 4.23
N VAL A 68 9.31 4.26 4.21
CA VAL A 68 8.53 4.01 5.44
C VAL A 68 8.65 2.52 5.80
N PRO A 69 9.15 2.19 7.00
CA PRO A 69 9.31 0.80 7.42
C PRO A 69 7.94 0.15 7.63
N HIS A 70 7.72 -0.98 6.98
CA HIS A 70 6.49 -1.76 7.11
C HIS A 70 6.77 -3.24 6.78
N MET A 71 5.95 -4.13 7.32
CA MET A 71 5.97 -5.56 7.02
C MET A 71 4.84 -5.89 6.04
N LEU A 72 5.13 -6.71 5.04
CA LEU A 72 4.11 -7.29 4.17
C LEU A 72 3.58 -8.60 4.75
N ALA A 73 2.27 -8.77 4.72
CA ALA A 73 1.60 -10.02 5.05
C ALA A 73 0.67 -10.42 3.90
N ASN A 74 0.66 -11.72 3.58
CA ASN A 74 -0.21 -12.27 2.54
C ASN A 74 -1.67 -12.28 3.03
N GLY A 75 -2.57 -11.71 2.25
CA GLY A 75 -4.01 -11.63 2.50
C GLY A 75 -4.87 -12.68 1.81
N ALA A 76 -4.25 -13.65 1.13
CA ALA A 76 -4.78 -14.62 0.15
C ALA A 76 -4.73 -14.18 -1.31
#